data_AF-A0A2G8L2Q4-F1
#
_entry.id   AF-A0A2G8L2Q4-F1
#
_cell.length_a   1.000
_cell.length_b   1.000
_cell.length_c   1.000
_cell.angle_alpha   90.00
_cell.angle_beta   90.00
_cell.angle_gamma   90.00
#
_symmetry.space_group_name_H-M   'P 1'
#
loop_
_entity.id
_entity.type
_entity.pdbx_description
1 polymer ?
#
loop_
_entity_poly.entity_id
_entity_poly.type
_entity_poly.pdbx_seq_one_letter_code
_entity_poly.pdbx_strand_id
1 'polypeptide(L)'
;MAASFELFLFADHPTPSTLTVEEQQNDELLDVSVVELIRQEILPFSSSMPDEFTHRIMALLNRGSIHSTSTASFLDVDDRQLRQEFAKACFETLLQFSFITQKAALQNSSDEGALTKMALTSLLGRCQEVLKKYVEDERLSGKCPLPRSRMTEMSFVLQAITTLIQSLKRATQENVDPSTWDQVISLYPSLVDCCTCSSSQVCNSLKKALYEYQDLLVPPHQRILNGK
;
A
#
# COMPACT_ATOMS: atom_id res chain seq x y z
N MET A 1 18.46 -19.03 -3.06
CA MET A 1 16.99 -18.91 -3.13
C MET A 1 16.54 -17.45 -3.13
N ALA A 2 16.82 -16.63 -2.09
CA ALA A 2 16.41 -15.20 -2.09
C ALA A 2 16.98 -14.42 -3.29
N ALA A 3 18.26 -14.63 -3.63
CA ALA A 3 18.88 -14.07 -4.84
C ALA A 3 18.17 -14.50 -6.14
N SER A 4 17.60 -15.70 -6.18
CA SER A 4 16.88 -16.20 -7.36
C SER A 4 15.55 -15.48 -7.53
N PHE A 5 14.81 -15.23 -6.44
CA PHE A 5 13.61 -14.38 -6.48
C PHE A 5 13.95 -12.95 -6.90
N GLU A 6 15.05 -12.41 -6.39
CA GLU A 6 15.48 -11.06 -6.72
C GLU A 6 15.83 -10.92 -8.19
N LEU A 7 16.62 -11.84 -8.75
CA LEU A 7 16.96 -11.88 -10.17
C LEU A 7 15.75 -12.08 -11.07
N PHE A 8 14.77 -12.89 -10.63
CA PHE A 8 13.55 -13.12 -11.38
C PHE A 8 12.65 -11.88 -11.39
N LEU A 9 12.33 -11.35 -10.21
CA LEU A 9 11.36 -10.27 -10.04
C LEU A 9 11.91 -8.88 -10.42
N PHE A 10 13.23 -8.70 -10.45
CA PHE A 10 13.89 -7.43 -10.75
C PHE A 10 15.06 -7.61 -11.72
N ALA A 11 14.84 -8.40 -12.78
CA ALA A 11 15.83 -8.61 -13.83
C ALA A 11 16.41 -7.27 -14.34
N ASP A 12 17.73 -7.20 -14.49
CA ASP A 12 18.44 -5.99 -14.94
C ASP A 12 18.25 -5.70 -16.44
N HIS A 13 17.64 -6.64 -17.19
CA HIS A 13 17.42 -6.50 -18.61
C HIS A 13 16.07 -5.82 -18.87
N PRO A 14 16.04 -4.73 -19.66
CA PRO A 14 14.78 -4.07 -19.98
C PRO A 14 13.87 -5.00 -20.76
N THR A 15 12.58 -4.92 -20.47
CA THR A 15 11.55 -5.63 -21.20
C THR A 15 11.67 -5.31 -22.70
N PRO A 16 11.72 -6.33 -23.58
CA PRO A 16 11.77 -6.10 -25.02
C PRO A 16 10.62 -5.18 -25.47
N SER A 17 10.93 -4.10 -26.18
CA SER A 17 9.94 -3.15 -26.70
C SER A 17 8.99 -3.73 -27.76
N THR A 18 9.16 -5.01 -28.08
CA THR A 18 8.33 -5.77 -29.02
C THR A 18 7.22 -6.56 -28.33
N LEU A 19 7.18 -6.59 -27.00
CA LEU A 19 6.15 -7.29 -26.23
C LEU A 19 4.79 -6.65 -26.44
N THR A 20 3.79 -7.51 -26.61
CA THR A 20 2.39 -7.09 -26.63
C THR A 20 1.89 -6.84 -25.21
N VAL A 21 0.81 -6.06 -25.09
CA VAL A 21 0.15 -5.79 -23.79
C VAL A 21 -0.29 -7.10 -23.10
N GLU A 22 -0.73 -8.09 -23.86
CA GLU A 22 -1.17 -9.39 -23.33
C GLU A 22 0.00 -10.21 -22.78
N GLU A 23 1.14 -10.24 -23.47
CA GLU A 23 2.35 -10.90 -22.97
C GLU A 23 2.86 -10.24 -21.69
N GLN A 24 2.80 -8.91 -21.64
CA GLN A 24 3.23 -8.18 -20.46
C GLN A 24 2.31 -8.40 -19.25
N GLN A 25 1.00 -8.54 -19.46
CA GLN A 25 0.07 -8.96 -18.42
C GLN A 25 0.36 -10.40 -17.95
N ASN A 26 0.71 -11.31 -18.86
CA ASN A 26 1.07 -12.67 -18.49
C ASN A 26 2.37 -12.72 -17.66
N ASP A 27 3.37 -11.91 -18.03
CA ASP A 27 4.61 -11.77 -17.25
C ASP A 27 4.31 -11.24 -15.85
N GLU A 28 3.46 -10.22 -15.74
CA GLU A 28 3.00 -9.68 -14.46
C GLU A 28 2.27 -10.72 -13.60
N LEU A 29 1.39 -11.54 -14.19
CA LEU A 29 0.69 -12.60 -13.47
C LEU A 29 1.64 -13.67 -12.94
N LEU A 30 2.72 -13.94 -13.67
CA LEU A 30 3.76 -14.86 -13.22
C LEU A 30 4.51 -14.27 -12.01
N ASP A 31 4.84 -12.98 -12.07
CA ASP A 31 5.44 -12.28 -10.93
C ASP A 31 4.55 -12.29 -9.69
N VAL A 32 3.26 -12.04 -9.86
CA VAL A 32 2.25 -12.15 -8.79
C VAL A 32 2.24 -13.56 -8.22
N SER A 33 2.33 -14.59 -9.07
CA SER A 33 2.39 -16.00 -8.63
C SER A 33 3.63 -16.29 -7.78
N VAL A 34 4.76 -15.66 -8.07
CA VAL A 34 5.97 -15.78 -7.23
C VAL A 34 5.78 -15.09 -5.88
N VAL A 35 5.14 -13.92 -5.84
CA VAL A 35 4.81 -13.24 -4.58
C VAL A 35 3.85 -14.09 -3.75
N GLU A 36 2.88 -14.72 -4.40
CA GLU A 36 1.94 -15.65 -3.77
C GLU A 36 2.64 -16.88 -3.19
N LEU A 37 3.61 -17.44 -3.90
CA LEU A 37 4.46 -18.51 -3.38
C LEU A 37 5.22 -18.07 -2.13
N ILE A 38 5.84 -16.88 -2.17
CA ILE A 38 6.52 -16.31 -0.99
C ILE A 38 5.54 -16.21 0.18
N ARG A 39 4.33 -15.69 -0.07
CA ARG A 39 3.30 -15.48 0.93
C ARG A 39 2.81 -16.78 1.57
N GLN A 40 2.58 -17.83 0.79
CA GLN A 40 1.94 -19.07 1.24
C GLN A 40 2.93 -20.11 1.74
N GLU A 41 4.12 -20.20 1.14
CA GLU A 41 5.04 -21.31 1.36
C GLU A 41 6.34 -20.89 2.07
N ILE A 42 6.65 -19.59 2.13
CA ILE A 42 7.91 -19.10 2.72
C ILE A 42 7.64 -18.38 4.03
N LEU A 43 6.84 -17.32 3.98
CA LEU A 43 6.60 -16.46 5.15
C LEU A 43 6.00 -17.16 6.37
N PRO A 44 5.08 -18.15 6.24
CA PRO A 44 4.55 -18.87 7.40
C PRO A 44 5.61 -19.65 8.20
N PHE A 45 6.76 -19.95 7.59
CA PHE A 45 7.85 -20.69 8.21
C PHE A 45 9.07 -19.80 8.55
N SER A 46 8.91 -18.48 8.51
CA SER A 46 9.97 -17.48 8.79
C SER A 46 10.75 -17.71 10.07
N SER A 47 10.10 -18.17 11.15
CA SER A 47 10.75 -18.49 12.43
C SER A 47 11.75 -19.66 12.37
N SER A 48 11.63 -20.50 11.33
CA SER A 48 12.50 -21.67 11.11
C SER A 48 13.55 -21.40 10.03
N MET A 49 13.62 -20.18 9.51
CA MET A 49 14.56 -19.77 8.47
C MET A 49 15.62 -18.81 9.04
N PRO A 50 16.80 -18.71 8.40
CA PRO A 50 17.81 -17.74 8.82
C PRO A 50 17.28 -16.31 8.71
N ASP A 51 17.52 -15.48 9.74
CA ASP A 51 17.06 -14.09 9.78
C ASP A 51 17.48 -13.30 8.53
N GLU A 52 18.71 -13.50 8.07
CA GLU A 52 19.24 -12.87 6.85
C GLU A 52 18.38 -13.19 5.62
N PHE A 53 17.88 -14.42 5.51
CA PHE A 53 17.01 -14.82 4.41
C PHE A 53 15.66 -14.10 4.50
N THR A 54 15.03 -14.07 5.67
CA THR A 54 13.75 -13.38 5.90
C THR A 54 13.88 -11.88 5.61
N HIS A 55 14.96 -11.23 6.09
CA HIS A 55 15.25 -9.83 5.80
C HIS A 55 15.38 -9.55 4.30
N ARG A 56 16.04 -10.44 3.55
CA ARG A 56 16.15 -10.30 2.08
C ARG A 56 14.81 -10.45 1.38
N ILE A 57 13.94 -11.35 1.83
CA ILE A 57 12.57 -11.48 1.31
C ILE A 57 11.76 -10.22 1.62
N MET A 58 11.86 -9.68 2.83
CA MET A 58 11.19 -8.42 3.19
C MET A 58 11.68 -7.24 2.35
N ALA A 59 13.01 -7.12 2.17
CA ALA A 59 13.60 -6.09 1.32
C ALA A 59 13.14 -6.21 -0.14
N LEU A 60 13.03 -7.44 -0.64
CA LEU A 60 12.53 -7.74 -1.98
C LEU A 60 11.07 -7.28 -2.15
N LEU A 61 10.18 -7.68 -1.23
CA LEU A 61 8.77 -7.29 -1.28
C LEU A 61 8.61 -5.78 -1.14
N ASN A 62 9.41 -5.14 -0.28
CA ASN A 62 9.42 -3.68 -0.12
C ASN A 62 9.92 -2.97 -1.40
N ARG A 63 10.93 -3.53 -2.07
CA ARG A 63 11.36 -3.03 -3.38
C ARG A 63 10.22 -3.13 -4.40
N GLY A 64 9.48 -4.23 -4.40
CA GLY A 64 8.34 -4.47 -5.29
C GLY A 64 7.16 -3.52 -5.05
N SER A 65 6.84 -3.23 -3.79
CA SER A 65 5.77 -2.28 -3.43
C SER A 65 6.12 -0.82 -3.79
N ILE A 66 7.40 -0.44 -3.70
CA ILE A 66 7.85 0.93 -4.01
C ILE A 66 7.90 1.20 -5.51
N HIS A 67 8.35 0.24 -6.32
CA HIS A 67 8.60 0.45 -7.76
C HIS A 67 7.32 0.67 -8.61
N SER A 68 6.13 0.56 -8.02
CA SER A 68 4.84 0.96 -8.64
C SER A 68 4.26 2.26 -8.07
N THR A 69 4.71 2.71 -6.88
CA THR A 69 4.24 3.96 -6.27
C THR A 69 5.11 5.16 -6.68
N SER A 70 6.18 4.94 -7.44
CA SER A 70 6.98 6.03 -7.98
C SER A 70 6.17 6.75 -9.06
N THR A 71 5.62 7.90 -8.68
CA THR A 71 5.12 8.96 -9.56
C THR A 71 6.25 9.40 -10.51
N ALA A 72 6.51 8.60 -11.54
CA ALA A 72 7.33 9.01 -12.66
C ALA A 72 6.47 9.89 -13.56
N SER A 73 6.93 11.12 -13.77
CA SER A 73 6.37 12.07 -14.73
C SER A 73 6.07 11.38 -16.06
N PHE A 74 4.91 11.71 -16.65
CA PHE A 74 4.29 11.26 -17.91
C PHE A 74 5.15 11.23 -19.18
N LEU A 75 6.47 11.38 -19.10
CA LEU A 75 7.38 11.28 -20.24
C LEU A 75 7.98 9.87 -20.41
N ASP A 76 7.66 8.91 -19.53
CA ASP A 76 8.26 7.56 -19.52
C ASP A 76 7.18 6.46 -19.53
N VAL A 77 6.24 6.59 -20.47
CA VAL A 77 4.97 5.83 -20.55
C VAL A 77 5.16 4.35 -20.93
N ASP A 78 6.33 3.93 -21.39
CA ASP A 78 6.50 2.58 -21.97
C ASP A 78 6.89 1.46 -20.99
N ASP A 79 7.54 1.74 -19.85
CA ASP A 79 8.18 0.64 -19.07
C ASP A 79 7.57 0.39 -17.68
N ARG A 80 6.75 1.32 -17.16
CA ARG A 80 6.35 1.34 -15.73
C ARG A 80 4.86 1.27 -15.45
N GLN A 81 4.03 1.20 -16.49
CA GLN A 81 2.58 1.12 -16.34
C GLN A 81 2.06 -0.31 -16.05
N LEU A 82 2.96 -1.31 -16.01
CA LEU A 82 2.61 -2.70 -16.33
C LEU A 82 2.91 -3.74 -15.22
N ARG A 83 3.13 -3.28 -13.98
CA ARG A 83 3.32 -4.17 -12.81
C ARG A 83 2.52 -3.72 -11.57
N GLN A 84 1.32 -3.20 -11.80
CA GLN A 84 0.44 -2.71 -10.73
C GLN A 84 -0.10 -3.82 -9.82
N GLU A 85 -0.56 -4.94 -10.39
CA GLU A 85 -1.00 -6.12 -9.65
C GLU A 85 0.15 -6.76 -8.89
N PHE A 86 1.34 -6.82 -9.49
CA PHE A 86 2.55 -7.28 -8.80
C PHE A 86 2.85 -6.45 -7.56
N ALA A 87 2.90 -5.12 -7.69
CA ALA A 87 3.20 -4.26 -6.55
C ALA A 87 2.11 -4.30 -5.47
N LYS A 88 0.84 -4.44 -5.86
CA LYS A 88 -0.27 -4.69 -4.95
C LYS A 88 -0.07 -5.99 -4.18
N ALA A 89 0.31 -7.07 -4.86
CA ALA A 89 0.59 -8.37 -4.22
C ALA A 89 1.77 -8.26 -3.24
N CYS A 90 2.85 -7.58 -3.61
CA CYS A 90 3.99 -7.33 -2.71
C CYS A 90 3.56 -6.57 -1.46
N PHE A 91 2.73 -5.54 -1.64
CA PHE A 91 2.23 -4.72 -0.55
C PHE A 91 1.30 -5.49 0.39
N GLU A 92 0.32 -6.22 -0.15
CA GLU A 92 -0.59 -7.06 0.63
C GLU A 92 0.19 -8.12 1.43
N THR A 93 1.23 -8.71 0.83
CA THR A 93 2.08 -9.70 1.47
C THR A 93 2.90 -9.10 2.62
N LEU A 94 3.50 -7.92 2.42
CA LEU A 94 4.20 -7.18 3.49
C LEU A 94 3.28 -6.88 4.67
N LEU A 95 2.07 -6.37 4.39
CA LEU A 95 1.10 -6.07 5.44
C LEU A 95 0.69 -7.33 6.21
N GLN A 96 0.35 -8.40 5.50
CA GLN A 96 -0.07 -9.65 6.14
C GLN A 96 1.04 -10.20 7.04
N PHE A 97 2.29 -10.21 6.56
CA PHE A 97 3.42 -10.69 7.34
C PHE A 97 3.74 -9.77 8.53
N SER A 98 3.66 -8.45 8.33
CA SER A 98 3.81 -7.46 9.40
C SER A 98 2.91 -7.80 10.59
N PHE A 99 1.64 -8.14 10.36
CA PHE A 99 0.71 -8.45 11.45
C PHE A 99 0.98 -9.81 12.10
N ILE A 100 1.42 -10.79 11.33
CA ILE A 100 1.80 -12.12 11.84
C ILE A 100 3.05 -11.99 12.72
N THR A 101 4.08 -11.30 12.25
CA THR A 101 5.34 -11.10 12.97
C THR A 101 5.15 -10.18 14.17
N GLN A 102 4.30 -9.15 14.09
CA GLN A 102 4.00 -8.29 15.24
C GLN A 102 3.30 -9.06 16.38
N LYS A 103 2.47 -10.05 16.05
CA LYS A 103 1.88 -10.97 17.04
C LYS A 103 2.94 -11.84 17.73
N ALA A 104 4.03 -12.18 17.05
CA ALA A 104 5.15 -12.96 17.61
C ALA A 104 6.19 -12.07 18.33
N ALA A 105 6.44 -10.85 17.83
CA ALA A 105 7.43 -9.90 18.35
C ALA A 105 7.01 -9.23 19.67
N LEU A 106 5.73 -9.24 20.04
CA LEU A 106 5.28 -8.89 21.38
C LEU A 106 5.88 -9.79 22.49
N GLN A 107 6.58 -10.87 22.12
CA GLN A 107 7.38 -11.69 23.05
C GLN A 107 8.90 -11.42 22.97
N ASN A 108 9.44 -10.78 21.93
CA ASN A 108 10.86 -10.42 21.83
C ASN A 108 11.05 -9.20 20.92
N SER A 109 11.59 -8.12 21.48
CA SER A 109 11.87 -6.84 20.83
C SER A 109 13.00 -6.98 19.79
N SER A 110 12.68 -6.83 18.50
CA SER A 110 13.69 -6.81 17.43
C SER A 110 13.36 -5.80 16.31
N ASP A 111 14.43 -5.30 15.67
CA ASP A 111 14.53 -4.29 14.60
C ASP A 111 13.51 -4.40 13.42
N GLU A 112 12.94 -5.58 13.22
CA GLU A 112 12.04 -5.89 12.09
C GLU A 112 10.68 -5.14 12.17
N GLY A 113 10.20 -4.87 13.39
CA GLY A 113 9.02 -4.02 13.61
C GLY A 113 9.27 -2.55 13.25
N ALA A 114 10.52 -2.07 13.37
CA ALA A 114 10.89 -0.70 13.06
C ALA A 114 10.94 -0.45 11.54
N LEU A 115 11.52 -1.39 10.77
CA LEU A 115 11.54 -1.30 9.30
C LEU A 115 10.11 -1.27 8.74
N THR A 116 9.23 -2.11 9.28
CA THR A 116 7.85 -2.21 8.82
C THR A 116 7.02 -0.98 9.19
N LYS A 117 7.23 -0.42 10.39
CA LYS A 117 6.67 0.87 10.80
C LYS A 117 7.11 2.01 9.89
N MET A 118 8.38 2.04 9.49
CA MET A 118 8.89 3.02 8.53
C MET A 118 8.26 2.87 7.15
N ALA A 119 8.14 1.64 6.64
CA ALA A 119 7.50 1.38 5.35
C ALA A 119 6.04 1.83 5.34
N LEU A 120 5.30 1.51 6.41
CA LEU A 120 3.90 1.92 6.55
C LEU A 120 3.75 3.44 6.65
N THR A 121 4.62 4.10 7.43
CA THR A 121 4.64 5.56 7.55
C THR A 121 4.97 6.23 6.22
N SER A 122 5.95 5.71 5.49
CA SER A 122 6.32 6.22 4.17
C SER A 122 5.17 6.08 3.17
N LEU A 123 4.43 4.97 3.22
CA LEU A 123 3.30 4.75 2.34
C LEU A 123 2.13 5.69 2.66
N LEU A 124 1.73 5.78 3.93
CA LEU A 124 0.66 6.68 4.37
C LEU A 124 0.99 8.13 4.02
N GLY A 125 2.23 8.56 4.25
CA GLY A 125 2.73 9.88 3.82
C GLY A 125 2.60 10.10 2.31
N ARG A 126 3.03 9.11 1.50
CA ARG A 126 2.91 9.19 0.04
C ARG A 126 1.45 9.26 -0.43
N CYS A 127 0.57 8.44 0.14
CA CYS A 127 -0.86 8.52 -0.13
C CYS A 127 -1.39 9.92 0.16
N GLN A 128 -1.03 10.51 1.31
CA GLN A 128 -1.44 11.86 1.67
C GLN A 128 -0.97 12.92 0.67
N GLU A 129 0.28 12.83 0.20
CA GLU A 129 0.83 13.74 -0.80
C GLU A 129 0.06 13.67 -2.12
N VAL A 130 -0.26 12.47 -2.60
CA VAL A 130 -1.02 12.30 -3.85
C VAL A 130 -2.44 12.86 -3.72
N LEU A 131 -3.13 12.59 -2.60
CA LEU A 131 -4.47 13.15 -2.35
C LEU A 131 -4.42 14.69 -2.36
N LYS A 132 -3.49 15.30 -1.61
CA LYS A 132 -3.36 16.77 -1.53
C LYS A 132 -3.04 17.38 -2.89
N LYS A 133 -2.13 16.77 -3.64
CA LYS A 133 -1.77 17.23 -4.99
C LYS A 133 -2.93 17.11 -5.96
N TYR A 134 -3.71 16.03 -5.90
CA TYR A 134 -4.91 15.87 -6.72
C TYR A 134 -5.92 17.00 -6.48
N VAL A 135 -6.22 17.30 -5.21
CA VAL A 135 -7.15 18.38 -4.84
C VAL A 135 -6.65 19.73 -5.33
N GLU A 136 -5.35 20.01 -5.18
CA GLU A 136 -4.75 21.25 -5.65
C GLU A 136 -4.76 21.35 -7.19
N ASP A 137 -4.44 20.28 -7.90
CA ASP A 137 -4.53 20.20 -9.36
C ASP A 137 -5.98 20.47 -9.83
N GLU A 138 -6.98 19.87 -9.17
CA GLU A 138 -8.40 20.08 -9.48
C GLU A 138 -8.81 21.55 -9.28
N ARG A 139 -8.39 22.13 -8.15
CA ARG A 139 -8.64 23.54 -7.80
C ARG A 139 -8.04 24.50 -8.82
N LEU A 140 -6.81 24.25 -9.27
CA LEU A 140 -6.10 25.07 -10.25
C LEU A 140 -6.63 24.87 -11.68
N SER A 141 -7.11 23.67 -12.00
CA SER A 141 -7.65 23.33 -13.33
C SER A 141 -9.01 24.00 -13.61
N GLY A 142 -9.75 24.37 -12.57
CA GLY A 142 -11.00 25.12 -12.68
C GLY A 142 -12.07 24.33 -13.44
N LYS A 143 -12.38 24.74 -14.68
CA LYS A 143 -13.37 24.05 -15.55
C LYS A 143 -12.74 23.02 -16.50
N CYS A 144 -11.41 22.97 -16.58
CA CYS A 144 -10.74 22.00 -17.44
C CYS A 144 -10.70 20.65 -16.71
N PRO A 145 -11.13 19.53 -17.33
CA PRO A 145 -11.00 18.23 -16.71
C PRO A 145 -9.52 17.84 -16.59
N LEU A 146 -9.13 17.29 -15.44
CA LEU A 146 -7.80 16.72 -15.28
C LEU A 146 -7.59 15.51 -16.22
N PRO A 147 -6.33 15.21 -16.60
CA PRO A 147 -6.02 14.07 -17.46
C PRO A 147 -6.60 12.76 -16.92
N ARG A 148 -7.08 11.87 -17.81
CA ARG A 148 -7.65 10.56 -17.42
C ARG A 148 -6.70 9.74 -16.55
N SER A 149 -5.41 9.83 -16.83
CA SER A 149 -4.37 9.14 -16.07
C SER A 149 -4.28 9.61 -14.62
N ARG A 150 -4.54 10.90 -14.33
CA ARG A 150 -4.66 11.43 -12.97
C ARG A 150 -5.88 10.84 -12.24
N MET A 151 -6.98 10.59 -12.95
CA MET A 151 -8.16 9.91 -12.38
C MET A 151 -7.89 8.44 -12.05
N THR A 152 -7.15 7.75 -12.92
CA THR A 152 -6.71 6.37 -12.71
C THR A 152 -5.79 6.26 -11.50
N GLU A 153 -4.75 7.10 -11.43
CA GLU A 153 -3.83 7.19 -10.29
C GLU A 153 -4.58 7.42 -8.98
N MET A 154 -5.50 8.39 -8.96
CA MET A 154 -6.31 8.69 -7.80
C MET A 154 -7.18 7.49 -7.37
N SER A 155 -7.76 6.79 -8.34
CA SER A 155 -8.57 5.59 -8.08
C SER A 155 -7.74 4.48 -7.45
N PHE A 156 -6.49 4.30 -7.90
CA PHE A 156 -5.57 3.33 -7.31
C PHE A 156 -5.14 3.69 -5.89
N VAL A 157 -4.77 4.95 -5.64
CA VAL A 157 -4.41 5.42 -4.30
C VAL A 157 -5.55 5.23 -3.32
N LEU A 158 -6.78 5.58 -3.71
CA LEU A 158 -7.97 5.39 -2.87
C LEU A 158 -8.26 3.91 -2.57
N GLN A 159 -8.06 3.02 -3.55
CA GLN A 159 -8.16 1.57 -3.34
C GLN A 159 -7.07 1.05 -2.40
N ALA A 160 -5.83 1.50 -2.56
CA ALA A 160 -4.73 1.14 -1.68
C ALA A 160 -4.99 1.57 -0.22
N ILE A 161 -5.50 2.79 -0.01
CA ILE A 161 -5.91 3.27 1.32
C ILE A 161 -7.03 2.39 1.89
N THR A 162 -8.04 2.04 1.09
CA THR A 162 -9.13 1.16 1.52
C THR A 162 -8.59 -0.19 2.00
N THR A 163 -7.78 -0.85 1.17
CA THR A 163 -7.17 -2.15 1.50
C THR A 163 -6.29 -2.06 2.73
N LEU A 164 -5.51 -0.98 2.87
CA LEU A 164 -4.65 -0.75 4.02
C LEU A 164 -5.47 -0.64 5.32
N ILE A 165 -6.52 0.18 5.34
CA ILE A 165 -7.35 0.36 6.54
C ILE A 165 -8.05 -0.95 6.90
N GLN A 166 -8.60 -1.67 5.92
CA GLN A 166 -9.20 -2.99 6.14
C GLN A 166 -8.21 -4.00 6.72
N SER A 167 -6.94 -3.92 6.32
CA SER A 167 -5.88 -4.78 6.84
C SER A 167 -5.53 -4.41 8.27
N LEU A 168 -5.39 -3.12 8.56
CA LEU A 168 -5.14 -2.61 9.92
C LEU A 168 -6.27 -2.93 10.89
N LYS A 169 -7.54 -2.90 10.46
CA LYS A 169 -8.69 -3.30 11.28
C LYS A 169 -8.74 -4.81 11.55
N ARG A 170 -8.32 -5.62 10.57
CA ARG A 170 -8.26 -7.08 10.71
C ARG A 170 -7.12 -7.52 11.62
N ALA A 171 -6.04 -6.75 11.66
CA ALA A 171 -5.06 -6.87 12.71
C ALA A 171 -5.72 -6.53 14.06
N THR A 172 -5.51 -7.37 15.07
CA THR A 172 -6.00 -7.07 16.43
C THR A 172 -5.49 -5.69 16.83
N GLN A 173 -6.37 -4.77 17.27
CA GLN A 173 -6.03 -3.37 17.54
C GLN A 173 -4.82 -3.20 18.48
N GLU A 174 -4.56 -4.17 19.36
CA GLU A 174 -3.39 -4.22 20.26
C GLU A 174 -2.06 -4.41 19.53
N ASN A 175 -2.08 -4.98 18.33
CA ASN A 175 -0.92 -5.23 17.48
C ASN A 175 -0.72 -4.12 16.45
N VAL A 176 -1.26 -2.92 16.63
CA VAL A 176 -0.99 -1.82 15.72
C VAL A 176 -0.54 -0.63 16.54
N ASP A 177 0.62 -0.08 16.19
CA ASP A 177 1.20 1.05 16.89
C ASP A 177 0.22 2.25 16.86
N PRO A 178 -0.02 2.93 17.99
CA PRO A 178 -0.95 4.07 18.04
C PRO A 178 -0.64 5.17 17.00
N SER A 179 0.64 5.42 16.71
CA SER A 179 1.04 6.43 15.73
C SER A 179 0.65 6.06 14.30
N THR A 180 0.49 4.78 13.99
CA THR A 180 -0.06 4.32 12.71
C THR A 180 -1.53 4.70 12.58
N TRP A 181 -2.30 4.52 13.66
CA TRP A 181 -3.71 4.93 13.68
C TRP A 181 -3.86 6.45 13.58
N ASP A 182 -3.01 7.21 14.27
CA ASP A 182 -2.99 8.68 14.15
C ASP A 182 -2.75 9.11 12.69
N GLN A 183 -1.82 8.45 11.99
CA GLN A 183 -1.55 8.72 10.57
C GLN A 183 -2.75 8.38 9.69
N VAL A 184 -3.39 7.23 9.88
CA VAL A 184 -4.62 6.86 9.16
C VAL A 184 -5.70 7.89 9.41
N ILE A 185 -5.97 8.26 10.67
CA ILE A 185 -6.97 9.28 11.01
C ILE A 185 -6.63 10.62 10.35
N SER A 186 -5.34 10.99 10.26
CA SER A 186 -4.89 12.23 9.62
C SER A 186 -5.09 12.27 8.10
N LEU A 187 -5.33 11.13 7.43
CA LEU A 187 -5.70 11.09 6.01
C LEU A 187 -7.15 11.52 5.78
N TYR A 188 -8.02 11.38 6.78
CA TYR A 188 -9.45 11.62 6.65
C TYR A 188 -9.80 13.00 6.06
N PRO A 189 -9.23 14.13 6.52
CA PRO A 189 -9.51 15.43 5.92
C PRO A 189 -9.17 15.49 4.43
N SER A 190 -8.01 14.94 4.03
CA SER A 190 -7.60 14.91 2.62
C SER A 190 -8.52 14.04 1.75
N LEU A 191 -9.09 12.96 2.30
CA LEU A 191 -10.10 12.17 1.60
C LEU A 191 -11.41 12.97 1.44
N VAL A 192 -11.84 13.68 2.50
CA VAL A 192 -13.04 14.52 2.44
C VAL A 192 -12.88 15.64 1.40
N ASP A 193 -11.70 16.26 1.30
CA ASP A 193 -11.41 17.28 0.30
C ASP A 193 -11.57 16.76 -1.14
N CYS A 194 -11.38 15.45 -1.37
CA CYS A 194 -11.57 14.83 -2.67
C CYS A 194 -13.05 14.64 -3.07
N CYS A 195 -14.01 14.93 -2.18
CA CYS A 195 -15.44 14.79 -2.48
C CYS A 195 -15.94 15.76 -3.56
N THR A 196 -15.17 16.80 -3.89
CA THR A 196 -15.50 17.73 -4.99
C THR A 196 -15.30 17.12 -6.38
N CYS A 197 -14.64 15.95 -6.43
CA CYS A 197 -14.36 15.26 -7.68
C CYS A 197 -15.63 14.94 -8.47
N SER A 198 -15.58 15.20 -9.79
CA SER A 198 -16.68 14.90 -10.72
C SER A 198 -16.57 13.51 -11.37
N SER A 199 -15.45 12.80 -11.18
CA SER A 199 -15.19 11.50 -11.82
C SER A 199 -15.88 10.37 -11.06
N SER A 200 -16.82 9.67 -11.70
CA SER A 200 -17.55 8.54 -11.08
C SER A 200 -16.63 7.43 -10.58
N GLN A 201 -15.54 7.14 -11.29
CA GLN A 201 -14.55 6.14 -10.89
C GLN A 201 -13.86 6.53 -9.58
N VAL A 202 -13.38 7.76 -9.49
CA VAL A 202 -12.72 8.30 -8.30
C VAL A 202 -13.72 8.37 -7.14
N CYS A 203 -14.93 8.87 -7.37
CA CYS A 203 -15.98 8.95 -6.36
C CYS A 203 -16.35 7.58 -5.79
N ASN A 204 -16.41 6.53 -6.62
CA ASN A 204 -16.68 5.17 -6.16
C ASN A 204 -15.55 4.63 -5.26
N SER A 205 -14.30 4.83 -5.65
CA SER A 205 -13.16 4.44 -4.81
C SER A 205 -13.07 5.26 -3.52
N LEU A 206 -13.34 6.57 -3.61
CA LEU A 206 -13.34 7.49 -2.47
C LEU A 206 -14.41 7.10 -1.45
N LYS A 207 -15.62 6.80 -1.93
CA LYS A 207 -16.72 6.33 -1.08
C LYS A 207 -16.31 5.10 -0.28
N LYS A 208 -15.68 4.10 -0.93
CA LYS A 208 -15.18 2.90 -0.23
C LYS A 208 -14.15 3.26 0.84
N ALA A 209 -13.18 4.10 0.51
CA ALA A 209 -12.16 4.54 1.47
C ALA A 209 -12.77 5.26 2.68
N LEU A 210 -13.75 6.15 2.46
CA LEU A 210 -14.45 6.87 3.53
C LEU A 210 -15.27 5.95 4.44
N TYR A 211 -15.92 4.92 3.88
CA TYR A 211 -16.65 3.92 4.69
C TYR A 211 -15.73 3.18 5.66
N GLU A 212 -14.46 3.00 5.32
CA GLU A 212 -13.52 2.38 6.24
C GLU A 212 -13.25 3.22 7.49
N TYR A 213 -13.59 4.52 7.52
CA TYR A 213 -13.46 5.32 8.73
C TYR A 213 -14.64 5.14 9.68
N GLN A 214 -15.74 4.49 9.29
CA GLN A 214 -16.94 4.40 10.15
C GLN A 214 -16.62 3.82 11.54
N ASP A 215 -15.74 2.79 11.59
CA ASP A 215 -15.42 2.09 12.84
C ASP A 215 -14.40 2.87 13.68
N LEU A 216 -13.78 3.91 13.11
CA LEU A 216 -12.85 4.82 13.79
C LEU A 216 -13.58 6.05 14.37
N LEU A 217 -14.83 6.30 13.97
CA LEU A 217 -15.65 7.39 14.47
C LEU A 217 -16.33 6.97 15.78
N VAL A 218 -15.65 7.20 16.91
CA VAL A 218 -16.14 6.83 18.24
C VAL A 218 -16.77 8.05 18.95
N PRO A 219 -17.95 7.92 19.58
CA PRO A 219 -18.54 9.00 20.37
C PRO A 219 -17.64 9.34 21.58
N PRO A 220 -17.57 10.63 21.98
CA PRO A 220 -16.80 11.02 23.15
C PRO A 220 -17.34 10.30 24.39
N HIS A 221 -16.47 9.58 25.09
CA HIS A 221 -16.83 8.86 26.30
C HIS A 221 -17.27 9.87 27.38
N GLN A 222 -18.50 9.74 27.88
CA GLN A 222 -18.94 10.49 29.05
C GLN A 222 -18.00 10.16 30.21
N ARG A 223 -17.15 11.11 30.60
CA ARG A 223 -16.44 11.05 31.87
C ARG A 223 -17.50 11.09 32.96
N ILE A 224 -17.88 9.94 33.49
CA ILE A 224 -18.61 9.87 34.76
C ILE A 224 -17.63 10.41 35.80
N LEU A 225 -17.74 11.71 36.11
CA LEU A 225 -17.18 12.26 37.33
C LEU A 225 -17.93 11.58 38.48
N ASN A 226 -17.36 10.50 39.01
CA ASN A 226 -17.72 10.04 40.34
C ASN A 226 -17.27 11.12 41.32
N GLY A 227 -18.20 12.04 41.63
CA GLY A 227 -18.10 12.97 42.73
C GLY A 227 -17.99 12.19 44.04
N LYS A 228 -16.96 12.52 44.82
CA LYS A 228 -16.82 12.15 46.22
C LYS A 228 -17.91 12.80 47.06
#